data_AF-A0A7W1JPV4-F1
#
_entry.id   AF-A0A7W1JPV4-F1
#
_cell.length_a   1.000
_cell.length_b   1.000
_cell.length_c   1.000
_cell.angle_alpha   90.00
_cell.angle_beta   90.00
_cell.angle_gamma   90.00
#
_symmetry.space_group_name_H-M   'P 1'
#
loop_
_entity.id
_entity.type
_entity.pdbx_description
1 polymer ?
#
loop_
_entity_poly.entity_id
_entity_poly.type
_entity_poly.pdbx_seq_one_letter_code
_entity_poly.pdbx_strand_id
1 'polypeptide(L)'
;MPYTINGLEQTIPNPQMKDGTTFVPLADVSDTLGGYVDFDHESKTANVELGAKKAKVTANDTSVESGGATISLQAAPYIENDTMWVPVRFFQHVFDCELNVDGDNVSIKRPL
;
A
#
# COMPACT_ATOMS: atom_id res chain seq x y z
N MET A 1 -8.94 -14.36 6.27
CA MET A 1 -8.63 -14.70 4.87
C MET A 1 -7.12 -14.62 4.73
N PRO A 2 -6.36 -15.70 4.52
CA PRO A 2 -4.91 -15.60 4.42
C PRO A 2 -4.50 -15.14 3.01
N TYR A 3 -3.53 -14.23 2.94
CA TYR A 3 -2.93 -13.78 1.67
C TYR A 3 -1.60 -14.50 1.45
N THR A 4 -1.37 -14.98 0.24
CA THR A 4 -0.12 -15.65 -0.15
C THR A 4 0.65 -14.73 -1.08
N ILE A 5 1.83 -14.24 -0.68
CA ILE A 5 2.73 -13.51 -1.57
C ILE A 5 3.94 -14.40 -1.89
N ASN A 6 4.21 -14.63 -3.18
CA ASN A 6 5.30 -15.51 -3.68
C ASN A 6 5.27 -16.98 -3.22
N GLY A 7 4.12 -17.51 -2.79
CA GLY A 7 4.00 -18.91 -2.36
C GLY A 7 4.57 -19.20 -0.96
N LEU A 8 4.92 -18.16 -0.20
CA LEU A 8 5.27 -18.24 1.21
C LEU A 8 4.14 -17.62 2.04
N GLU A 9 3.70 -18.31 3.09
CA GLU A 9 2.90 -17.70 4.14
C GLU A 9 3.74 -16.58 4.76
N GLN A 10 3.40 -15.34 4.45
CA GLN A 10 3.98 -14.20 5.14
C GLN A 10 3.09 -13.85 6.32
N THR A 11 3.70 -13.61 7.48
CA THR A 11 3.03 -13.18 8.70
C THR A 11 2.64 -11.70 8.63
N ILE A 12 2.05 -11.28 7.52
CA ILE A 12 1.61 -9.90 7.31
C ILE A 12 0.12 -9.80 7.61
N PRO A 13 -0.37 -8.64 8.09
CA PRO A 13 -1.79 -8.43 8.30
C PRO A 13 -2.59 -8.70 7.03
N ASN A 14 -3.64 -9.51 7.15
CA ASN A 14 -4.54 -9.79 6.03
C ASN A 14 -5.21 -8.49 5.58
N PRO A 15 -5.26 -8.20 4.26
CA PRO A 15 -6.05 -7.12 3.73
C PRO A 15 -7.47 -7.01 4.31
N GLN A 16 -7.86 -5.78 4.57
CA GLN A 16 -9.12 -5.42 5.17
C GLN A 16 -10.02 -4.79 4.10
N MET A 17 -11.20 -5.34 3.86
CA MET A 17 -12.18 -4.69 3.01
C MET A 17 -13.07 -3.77 3.83
N LYS A 18 -13.07 -2.48 3.50
CA LYS A 18 -13.86 -1.45 4.18
C LYS A 18 -14.53 -0.55 3.14
N ASP A 19 -15.85 -0.42 3.24
CA ASP A 19 -16.67 0.41 2.34
C ASP A 19 -16.44 0.11 0.84
N GLY A 20 -16.27 -1.18 0.50
CA GLY A 20 -16.00 -1.63 -0.88
C GLY A 20 -14.58 -1.33 -1.39
N THR A 21 -13.69 -0.84 -0.53
CA THR A 21 -12.26 -0.64 -0.82
C THR A 21 -11.43 -1.65 -0.04
N THR A 22 -10.50 -2.30 -0.73
CA THR A 22 -9.52 -3.19 -0.08
C THR A 22 -8.33 -2.38 0.39
N PHE A 23 -8.04 -2.48 1.69
CA PHE A 23 -6.90 -1.89 2.35
C PHE A 23 -5.85 -2.93 2.65
N VAL A 24 -4.60 -2.54 2.55
CA VAL A 24 -3.45 -3.40 2.80
C VAL A 24 -2.46 -2.67 3.70
N PRO A 25 -1.69 -3.40 4.52
CA PRO A 25 -0.64 -2.80 5.33
C PRO A 25 0.46 -2.24 4.43
N LEU A 26 0.71 -0.94 4.51
CA LEU A 26 1.62 -0.23 3.60
C LEU A 26 3.05 -0.75 3.69
N ALA A 27 3.56 -0.90 4.92
CA ALA A 27 4.94 -1.31 5.18
C ALA A 27 5.21 -2.74 4.68
N ASP A 28 4.37 -3.70 5.10
CA ASP A 28 4.52 -5.11 4.75
C ASP A 28 4.43 -5.38 3.25
N VAL A 29 3.48 -4.74 2.57
CA VAL A 29 3.33 -4.86 1.11
C VAL A 29 4.52 -4.24 0.40
N SER A 30 5.00 -3.07 0.86
CA SER A 30 6.16 -2.41 0.27
C SER A 30 7.43 -3.24 0.45
N ASP A 31 7.68 -3.78 1.65
CA ASP A 31 8.82 -4.65 1.95
C ASP A 31 8.83 -5.89 1.05
N THR A 32 7.66 -6.51 0.87
CA THR A 32 7.50 -7.68 0.00
C THR A 32 7.77 -7.38 -1.49
N LEU A 33 7.48 -6.15 -1.93
CA LEU A 33 7.79 -5.69 -3.27
C LEU A 33 9.25 -5.24 -3.42
N GLY A 34 10.07 -5.33 -2.37
CA GLY A 34 11.46 -4.90 -2.32
C GLY A 34 11.62 -3.39 -2.12
N GLY A 35 10.61 -2.75 -1.55
CA GLY A 35 10.59 -1.33 -1.20
C GLY A 35 10.92 -1.08 0.26
N TYR A 36 10.96 0.20 0.60
CA TYR A 36 11.22 0.69 1.94
C TYR A 36 10.17 1.73 2.33
N VAL A 37 9.75 1.71 3.60
CA VAL A 37 8.79 2.68 4.14
C VAL A 37 9.38 3.33 5.38
N ASP A 38 9.47 4.66 5.34
CA ASP A 38 9.83 5.49 6.48
C ASP A 38 8.59 6.20 7.00
N PHE A 39 8.16 5.87 8.22
CA PHE A 39 6.94 6.43 8.81
C PHE A 39 7.27 7.48 9.87
N ASP A 40 6.78 8.70 9.65
CA ASP A 40 6.84 9.80 10.60
C ASP A 40 5.58 9.79 11.49
N HIS A 41 5.79 9.48 12.77
CA HIS A 41 4.72 9.42 13.77
C HIS A 41 4.17 10.79 14.18
N GLU A 42 4.93 11.87 14.00
CA GLU A 42 4.52 13.24 14.34
C GLU A 42 3.57 13.78 13.27
N SER A 43 3.99 13.70 12.00
CA SER A 43 3.19 14.17 10.86
C SER A 43 2.21 13.13 10.30
N LYS A 44 2.21 11.91 10.84
CA LYS A 44 1.40 10.76 10.36
C LYS A 44 1.58 10.50 8.86
N THR A 45 2.83 10.64 8.42
CA THR A 45 3.20 10.56 7.00
C THR A 45 4.14 9.38 6.78
N ALA A 46 3.85 8.55 5.79
CA ALA A 46 4.73 7.51 5.29
C ALA A 46 5.43 7.96 4.00
N ASN A 47 6.75 7.90 3.97
CA ASN A 47 7.56 8.00 2.76
C ASN A 47 7.86 6.59 2.26
N VAL A 48 7.36 6.27 1.07
CA VAL A 48 7.46 4.94 0.46
C VAL A 48 8.40 5.03 -0.72
N GLU A 49 9.43 4.19 -0.73
CA GLU A 49 10.38 4.08 -1.83
C GLU A 49 10.30 2.68 -2.43
N LEU A 50 9.99 2.59 -3.72
CA LEU A 50 9.96 1.33 -4.46
C LEU A 50 10.83 1.44 -5.71
N GLY A 51 12.06 0.91 -5.62
CA GLY A 51 13.06 1.08 -6.67
C GLY A 51 13.40 2.56 -6.91
N ALA A 52 13.11 3.07 -8.10
CA ALA A 52 13.36 4.48 -8.46
C ALA A 52 12.21 5.43 -8.11
N LYS A 53 11.05 4.90 -7.69
CA LYS A 53 9.85 5.68 -7.42
C LYS A 53 9.71 5.97 -5.94
N LYS A 54 9.25 7.19 -5.62
CA LYS A 54 9.01 7.64 -4.25
C LYS A 54 7.64 8.24 -4.14
N ALA A 55 6.96 7.95 -3.04
CA ALA A 55 5.65 8.50 -2.73
C ALA A 55 5.55 8.91 -1.27
N LYS A 56 4.82 9.99 -1.02
CA LYS A 56 4.50 10.49 0.32
C LYS A 56 3.02 10.31 0.55
N VAL A 57 2.68 9.57 1.60
CA VAL A 57 1.32 9.18 1.96
C VAL A 57 1.01 9.71 3.34
N THR A 58 -0.04 10.52 3.48
CA THR A 58 -0.45 11.06 4.77
C THR A 58 -1.71 10.35 5.25
N ALA A 59 -1.77 10.00 6.54
CA ALA A 59 -2.98 9.41 7.11
C ALA A 59 -4.15 10.40 7.07
N ASN A 60 -5.36 9.89 6.83
CA ASN A 60 -6.60 10.64 6.64
C ASN A 60 -6.59 11.63 5.46
N ASP A 61 -5.59 11.54 4.57
CA ASP A 61 -5.51 12.34 3.37
C ASP A 61 -5.67 11.45 2.13
N THR A 62 -6.55 11.84 1.22
CA THR A 62 -6.71 11.11 -0.05
C THR A 62 -5.67 11.53 -1.08
N SER A 63 -4.92 12.60 -0.83
CA SER A 63 -3.86 13.05 -1.72
C SER A 63 -2.53 12.37 -1.38
N VAL A 64 -1.87 11.91 -2.42
CA VAL A 64 -0.54 11.27 -2.37
C VAL A 64 0.36 12.02 -3.32
N GLU A 65 1.54 12.41 -2.85
CA GLU A 65 2.55 13.01 -3.71
C GLU A 65 3.51 11.92 -4.22
N SER A 66 3.66 11.79 -5.54
CA SER A 66 4.59 10.85 -6.18
C SER A 66 5.34 11.56 -7.30
N GLY A 67 6.68 11.59 -7.22
CA GLY A 67 7.52 12.18 -8.28
C GLY A 67 7.21 13.63 -8.66
N GLY A 68 6.63 14.43 -7.74
CA GLY A 68 6.22 15.82 -7.99
C GLY A 68 4.80 15.98 -8.56
N ALA A 69 4.05 14.90 -8.73
CA ALA A 69 2.62 14.92 -9.06
C ALA A 69 1.77 14.50 -7.87
N THR A 70 0.58 15.08 -7.75
CA THR A 70 -0.41 14.67 -6.75
C THR A 70 -1.41 13.69 -7.36
N ILE A 71 -1.56 12.54 -6.73
CA ILE A 71 -2.49 11.48 -7.09
C ILE A 71 -3.58 11.42 -6.02
N SER A 72 -4.84 11.32 -6.44
CA SER A 72 -5.98 11.17 -5.51
C SER A 72 -6.36 9.69 -5.37
N LEU A 73 -6.44 9.23 -4.14
CA LEU A 73 -6.90 7.92 -3.72
C LEU A 73 -8.43 7.90 -3.59
N GLN A 74 -9.02 6.74 -3.82
CA GLN A 74 -10.47 6.55 -3.67
C GLN A 74 -10.93 6.52 -2.21
N ALA A 75 -10.03 6.18 -1.29
CA ALA A 75 -10.27 6.24 0.14
C ALA A 75 -9.02 6.73 0.84
N ALA A 76 -9.19 7.41 1.97
CA ALA A 76 -8.07 7.91 2.75
C ALA A 76 -7.35 6.74 3.44
N PRO A 77 -6.00 6.72 3.45
CA PRO A 77 -5.24 5.84 4.33
C PRO A 77 -5.61 6.10 5.78
N TYR A 78 -5.56 5.07 6.61
CA TYR A 78 -5.77 5.21 8.05
C TYR A 78 -4.70 4.45 8.82
N ILE A 79 -4.59 4.75 10.11
CA ILE A 79 -3.68 4.03 11.01
C ILE A 79 -4.53 3.25 12.01
N GLU A 80 -4.29 1.96 12.10
CA GLU A 80 -4.94 1.06 13.05
C GLU A 80 -3.89 0.11 13.62
N ASN A 81 -3.81 -0.01 14.95
CA ASN A 81 -2.82 -0.82 15.66
C ASN A 81 -1.37 -0.54 15.20
N ASP A 82 -0.97 0.74 15.16
CA ASP A 82 0.35 1.22 14.69
C ASP A 82 0.70 0.83 13.24
N THR A 83 -0.27 0.31 12.48
CA THR A 83 -0.11 -0.07 11.08
C THR A 83 -0.83 0.94 10.19
N MET A 84 -0.12 1.49 9.20
CA MET A 84 -0.76 2.32 8.18
C MET A 84 -1.39 1.43 7.11
N TRP A 85 -2.71 1.58 6.94
CA TRP A 85 -3.52 0.90 5.96
C TRP A 85 -3.77 1.81 4.77
N VAL A 86 -3.40 1.35 3.58
CA VAL A 86 -3.60 2.10 2.33
C VAL A 86 -4.51 1.33 1.38
N PRO A 87 -5.33 2.00 0.56
CA PRO A 87 -6.08 1.34 -0.49
C PRO A 87 -5.14 0.60 -1.44
N VAL A 88 -5.43 -0.65 -1.80
CA VAL A 88 -4.54 -1.45 -2.65
C VAL A 88 -4.23 -0.80 -4.01
N ARG A 89 -5.18 -0.01 -4.53
CA ARG A 89 -5.02 0.77 -5.77
C ARG A 89 -3.89 1.80 -5.69
N PHE A 90 -3.45 2.21 -4.49
CA PHE A 90 -2.26 3.04 -4.30
C PHE A 90 -1.05 2.45 -5.05
N PHE A 91 -0.77 1.16 -4.89
CA PHE A 91 0.38 0.52 -5.55
C PHE A 91 0.26 0.50 -7.07
N GLN A 92 -0.96 0.32 -7.58
CA GLN A 92 -1.22 0.36 -9.01
C GLN A 92 -1.03 1.77 -9.59
N HIS A 93 -1.55 2.81 -8.93
CA HIS A 93 -1.50 4.18 -9.44
C HIS A 93 -0.15 4.86 -9.25
N VAL A 94 0.55 4.55 -8.16
CA VAL A 94 1.79 5.23 -7.76
C VAL A 94 3.00 4.49 -8.29
N PHE A 95 3.00 3.17 -8.18
CA PHE A 95 4.15 2.34 -8.49
C PHE A 95 4.01 1.58 -9.82
N ASP A 96 2.88 1.74 -10.53
CA ASP A 96 2.53 0.96 -11.72
C ASP A 96 2.54 -0.56 -11.46
N CYS A 97 2.27 -0.98 -10.21
CA CYS A 97 2.17 -2.40 -9.90
C CYS A 97 0.96 -3.03 -10.58
N GLU A 98 1.13 -4.24 -11.11
CA GLU A 98 0.04 -5.09 -11.55
C GLU A 98 -0.73 -5.61 -10.34
N LEU A 99 -2.01 -5.26 -10.28
CA LEU A 99 -2.95 -5.77 -9.30
C LEU A 99 -3.80 -6.85 -9.98
N ASN A 100 -3.70 -8.09 -9.48
CA ASN A 100 -4.60 -9.17 -9.87
C ASN A 100 -5.49 -9.52 -8.69
N VAL A 101 -6.80 -9.34 -8.86
CA VAL A 101 -7.81 -9.74 -7.88
C VAL A 101 -8.56 -10.92 -8.47
N ASP A 102 -8.30 -12.11 -7.94
CA ASP A 102 -8.96 -13.36 -8.36
C ASP A 102 -9.79 -13.89 -7.19
N GLY A 103 -11.10 -13.64 -7.24
CA GLY A 103 -12.03 -13.96 -6.14
C GLY A 103 -11.68 -13.21 -4.85
N ASP A 104 -11.38 -13.97 -3.79
CA ASP A 104 -10.95 -13.44 -2.48
C ASP A 104 -9.43 -13.14 -2.41
N ASN A 105 -8.66 -13.50 -3.44
CA ASN A 105 -7.20 -13.31 -3.46
C ASN A 105 -6.81 -12.01 -4.14
N VAL A 106 -5.94 -11.25 -3.48
CA VAL A 106 -5.32 -10.03 -4.01
C VAL A 106 -3.83 -10.30 -4.18
N SER A 107 -3.37 -10.26 -5.43
CA SER A 107 -1.97 -10.40 -5.81
C SER A 107 -1.45 -9.09 -6.35
N ILE A 108 -0.29 -8.64 -5.86
CA ILE A 108 0.38 -7.42 -6.33
C ILE A 108 1.72 -7.84 -6.92
N LYS A 109 1.99 -7.46 -8.17
CA LYS A 109 3.24 -7.75 -8.86
C LYS A 109 3.86 -6.47 -9.40
N ARG A 110 5.18 -6.37 -9.34
CA ARG A 110 5.92 -5.24 -9.93
C ARG A 110 6.14 -5.52 -11.44
N PRO A 111 5.87 -4.57 -12.35
CA PRO A 111 6.30 -4.71 -13.74
C PRO A 111 7.84 -4.75 -13.80
N LEU A 112 8.38 -5.71 -14.54
CA LEU A 112 9.82 -5.90 -14.75
C LEU A 112 10.38 -4.85 -15.71
#